data_AF-A0A8J3GT66-F1
#
_entry.id   AF-A0A8J3GT66-F1
#
_cell.length_a   1.000
_cell.length_b   1.000
_cell.length_c   1.000
_cell.angle_alpha   90.00
_cell.angle_beta   90.00
_cell.angle_gamma   90.00
#
_symmetry.space_group_name_H-M   'P 1'
#
loop_
_entity.id
_entity.type
_entity.pdbx_description
1 polymer ?
#
loop_
_entity_poly.entity_id
_entity_poly.type
_entity_poly.pdbx_seq_one_letter_code
_entity_poly.pdbx_strand_id
1 'polypeptide(L)'
;MKVDPAQEQERVIPVVQALAQDGVAVSIDTMNAATALAAIDAGAQLVNDVSGGLADEGMARVVAETGVHYAVMHWRGGADVAPAFTDVVAEVRAELKARVAELVVAGVDPAKIVLDPGLGFGKAPEHNWALLGHFDEIASLGHGILIGASRKRFVGELLPDDAPMADRDLPTAVISALVARQGAWAVRVHDVPSTRLALAVAAAVTEGAS
;
A
#
# COMPACT_ATOMS: atom_id res chain seq x y z
N MET A 1 8.72 11.34 -13.81
CA MET A 1 9.35 12.66 -13.54
C MET A 1 9.12 12.97 -12.07
N LYS A 2 10.17 13.14 -11.26
CA LYS A 2 10.03 13.60 -9.88
C LYS A 2 9.39 14.99 -9.92
N VAL A 3 8.23 15.15 -9.26
CA VAL A 3 7.61 16.46 -9.05
C VAL A 3 8.40 17.15 -7.95
N ASP A 4 8.64 18.45 -8.09
CA ASP A 4 9.27 19.25 -7.04
C ASP A 4 8.38 19.24 -5.78
N PRO A 5 8.92 18.99 -4.57
CA PRO A 5 8.10 18.93 -3.35
C PRO A 5 7.21 20.15 -3.12
N ALA A 6 7.65 21.35 -3.48
CA ALA A 6 6.82 22.55 -3.38
C ALA A 6 5.58 22.46 -4.29
N GLN A 7 5.77 22.02 -5.53
CA GLN A 7 4.67 21.82 -6.49
C GLN A 7 3.75 20.66 -6.08
N GLU A 8 4.29 19.60 -5.47
CA GLU A 8 3.49 18.52 -4.89
C GLU A 8 2.60 19.07 -3.77
N GLN A 9 3.19 19.82 -2.83
CA GLN A 9 2.49 20.42 -1.69
C GLN A 9 1.36 21.37 -2.11
N GLU A 10 1.61 22.26 -3.09
CA GLU A 10 0.59 23.18 -3.63
C GLU A 10 -0.67 22.44 -4.11
N ARG A 11 -0.51 21.20 -4.59
CA ARG A 11 -1.62 20.39 -5.10
C ARG A 11 -2.33 19.61 -3.99
N VAL A 12 -1.57 18.99 -3.09
CA VAL A 12 -2.12 18.00 -2.15
C VAL A 12 -2.55 18.59 -0.82
N ILE A 13 -1.84 19.59 -0.29
CA ILE A 13 -2.08 20.10 1.06
C ILE A 13 -3.47 20.73 1.23
N PRO A 14 -3.98 21.58 0.30
CA PRO A 14 -5.33 22.13 0.44
C PRO A 14 -6.43 21.05 0.42
N VAL A 15 -6.23 19.98 -0.34
CA VAL A 15 -7.17 18.86 -0.44
C VAL A 15 -7.15 18.03 0.86
N VAL A 16 -5.96 17.73 1.37
CA VAL A 16 -5.78 17.04 2.66
C VAL A 16 -6.48 17.82 3.77
N GLN A 17 -6.24 19.13 3.84
CA GLN A 17 -6.82 19.99 4.87
C GLN A 17 -8.35 20.01 4.81
N ALA A 18 -8.93 20.17 3.62
CA ALA A 18 -10.38 20.18 3.46
C ALA A 18 -11.02 18.84 3.87
N LEU A 19 -10.45 17.72 3.42
CA LEU A 19 -10.95 16.38 3.78
C LEU A 19 -10.82 16.07 5.27
N ALA A 20 -9.70 16.47 5.89
CA ALA A 20 -9.50 16.30 7.32
C ALA A 20 -10.48 17.14 8.15
N GLN A 21 -10.78 18.36 7.71
CA GLN A 21 -11.80 19.23 8.34
C GLN A 21 -13.20 18.61 8.26
N ASP A 22 -13.50 17.88 7.19
CA ASP A 22 -14.75 17.12 7.02
C ASP A 22 -14.75 15.79 7.82
N GLY A 23 -13.70 15.51 8.59
CA GLY A 23 -13.58 14.30 9.43
C GLY A 23 -13.21 13.04 8.67
N VAL A 24 -12.77 13.15 7.42
CA VAL A 24 -12.28 12.01 6.62
C VAL A 24 -10.89 11.61 7.11
N ALA A 25 -10.67 10.31 7.32
CA ALA A 25 -9.32 9.79 7.57
C ALA A 25 -8.50 9.90 6.27
N VAL A 26 -7.48 10.76 6.27
CA VAL A 26 -6.68 11.04 5.07
C VAL A 26 -5.33 10.32 5.13
N SER A 27 -4.98 9.68 4.02
CA SER A 27 -3.63 9.19 3.74
C SER A 27 -2.96 10.06 2.68
N ILE A 28 -1.69 10.42 2.89
CA ILE A 28 -0.86 11.09 1.89
C ILE A 28 0.04 10.06 1.17
N ASP A 29 -0.03 10.03 -0.16
CA ASP A 29 0.80 9.17 -1.01
C ASP A 29 2.02 9.96 -1.49
N THR A 30 3.14 9.85 -0.77
CA THR A 30 4.36 10.61 -1.05
C THR A 30 5.61 9.87 -0.60
N MET A 31 6.71 10.12 -1.30
CA MET A 31 8.04 9.65 -0.92
C MET A 31 8.91 10.78 -0.36
N ASN A 32 8.36 11.99 -0.18
CA ASN A 32 9.09 13.16 0.30
C ASN A 32 8.72 13.49 1.74
N ALA A 33 9.73 13.57 2.61
CA ALA A 33 9.53 13.79 4.04
C ALA A 33 8.92 15.16 4.34
N ALA A 34 9.27 16.20 3.56
CA ALA A 34 8.70 17.54 3.74
C ALA A 34 7.22 17.60 3.33
N THR A 35 6.84 16.95 2.22
CA THR A 35 5.43 16.80 1.83
C THR A 35 4.65 15.99 2.87
N ALA A 36 5.22 14.89 3.38
CA ALA A 36 4.60 14.09 4.43
C ALA A 36 4.33 14.91 5.68
N LEU A 37 5.33 15.66 6.18
CA LEU A 37 5.16 16.52 7.36
C LEU A 37 4.08 17.58 7.15
N ALA A 38 4.11 18.29 6.02
CA ALA A 38 3.11 19.30 5.71
C ALA A 38 1.68 18.70 5.62
N ALA A 39 1.54 17.49 5.09
CA ALA A 39 0.25 16.81 5.01
C ALA A 39 -0.25 16.37 6.39
N ILE A 40 0.65 15.94 7.28
CA ILE A 40 0.33 15.59 8.67
C ILE A 40 -0.13 16.85 9.42
N ASP A 41 0.58 17.97 9.28
CA ASP A 41 0.19 19.26 9.86
C ASP A 41 -1.19 19.72 9.36
N ALA A 42 -1.54 19.36 8.12
CA ALA A 42 -2.86 19.59 7.53
C ALA A 42 -3.95 18.58 7.96
N GLY A 43 -3.59 17.53 8.71
CA GLY A 43 -4.53 16.55 9.29
C GLY A 43 -4.46 15.14 8.70
N ALA A 44 -3.48 14.80 7.87
CA ALA A 44 -3.27 13.43 7.43
C ALA A 44 -2.88 12.50 8.60
N GLN A 45 -3.40 11.27 8.58
CA GLN A 45 -3.25 10.28 9.66
C GLN A 45 -2.43 9.04 9.25
N LEU A 46 -2.10 8.93 7.97
CA LEU A 46 -1.34 7.83 7.36
C LEU A 46 -0.41 8.39 6.28
N VAL A 47 0.88 8.09 6.35
CA VAL A 47 1.81 8.28 5.23
C VAL A 47 1.90 6.97 4.46
N ASN A 48 1.63 7.00 3.16
CA ASN A 48 1.86 5.91 2.23
C ASN A 48 3.10 6.19 1.39
N ASP A 49 4.20 5.53 1.73
CA ASP A 49 5.48 5.71 1.02
C ASP A 49 5.81 4.44 0.23
N VAL A 50 5.67 4.55 -1.10
CA VAL A 50 5.99 3.48 -2.04
C VAL A 50 7.49 3.14 -2.08
N SER A 51 8.36 3.92 -1.45
CA SER A 51 9.78 3.60 -1.27
C SER A 51 10.10 2.98 0.08
N GLY A 52 9.16 2.98 1.03
CA GLY A 52 9.38 2.52 2.40
C GLY A 52 10.44 3.32 3.16
N GLY A 53 10.64 4.60 2.82
CA GLY A 53 11.62 5.50 3.42
C GLY A 53 12.98 5.49 2.72
N LEU A 54 13.12 4.75 1.62
CA LEU A 54 14.37 4.63 0.88
C LEU A 54 14.64 5.80 -0.09
N ALA A 55 13.61 6.56 -0.46
CA ALA A 55 13.77 7.71 -1.36
C ALA A 55 14.15 9.02 -0.63
N ASP A 56 13.90 9.11 0.67
CA ASP A 56 14.15 10.29 1.51
C ASP A 56 14.49 9.84 2.95
N GLU A 57 15.76 10.02 3.36
CA GLU A 57 16.27 9.63 4.67
C GLU A 57 15.55 10.35 5.84
N GLY A 58 14.89 11.48 5.57
CA GLY A 58 14.11 12.23 6.55
C GLY A 58 12.77 11.57 6.92
N MET A 59 12.27 10.63 6.11
CA MET A 59 10.93 10.07 6.26
C MET A 59 10.76 9.34 7.60
N ALA A 60 11.74 8.52 7.99
CA ALA A 60 11.70 7.76 9.23
C ALA A 60 11.57 8.68 10.46
N ARG A 61 12.30 9.80 10.47
CA ARG A 61 12.22 10.80 11.55
C ARG A 61 10.83 11.44 11.60
N VAL A 62 10.29 11.89 10.46
CA VAL A 62 8.96 12.51 10.40
C VAL A 62 7.89 11.57 10.96
N VAL A 63 7.90 10.32 10.54
CA VAL A 63 6.93 9.32 11.03
C VAL A 63 7.12 9.04 12.53
N ALA A 64 8.36 8.91 13.00
CA ALA A 64 8.67 8.65 14.40
C ALA A 64 8.21 9.82 15.31
N GLU A 65 8.45 11.06 14.91
CA GLU A 65 8.09 12.25 15.69
C GLU A 65 6.58 12.52 15.70
N THR A 66 5.88 12.20 14.61
CA THR A 66 4.44 12.48 14.46
C THR A 66 3.53 11.35 14.93
N GLY A 67 4.01 10.10 14.94
CA GLY A 67 3.26 8.94 15.43
C GLY A 67 2.05 8.54 14.54
N VAL A 68 2.00 9.04 13.31
CA VAL A 68 0.99 8.64 12.32
C VAL A 68 1.23 7.20 11.84
N HIS A 69 0.21 6.58 11.25
CA HIS A 69 0.44 5.29 10.59
C HIS A 69 1.39 5.45 9.41
N TYR A 70 2.14 4.39 9.10
CA TYR A 70 3.11 4.40 8.01
C TYR A 70 3.01 3.13 7.18
N ALA A 71 2.51 3.27 5.95
CA ALA A 71 2.49 2.18 4.97
C ALA A 71 3.85 2.10 4.26
N VAL A 72 4.56 1.01 4.55
CA VAL A 72 5.90 0.68 4.07
C VAL A 72 5.76 -0.33 2.95
N MET A 73 5.97 0.12 1.71
CA MET A 73 5.92 -0.76 0.55
C MET A 73 7.29 -1.39 0.25
N HIS A 74 7.29 -2.64 -0.15
CA HIS A 74 8.49 -3.27 -0.74
C HIS A 74 8.86 -2.55 -2.05
N TRP A 75 10.10 -2.07 -2.12
CA TRP A 75 10.58 -1.26 -3.24
C TRP A 75 12.04 -1.56 -3.60
N ARG A 76 12.29 -1.87 -4.88
CA ARG A 76 13.63 -2.02 -5.47
C ARG A 76 13.84 -0.98 -6.57
N GLY A 77 13.69 0.31 -6.26
CA GLY A 77 13.97 1.39 -7.23
C GLY A 77 12.86 1.71 -8.24
N GLY A 78 11.65 1.14 -8.10
CA GLY A 78 10.46 1.50 -8.87
C GLY A 78 10.19 0.61 -10.09
N ALA A 79 9.35 1.11 -11.01
CA ALA A 79 8.87 0.34 -12.18
C ALA A 79 9.94 0.13 -13.27
N ASP A 80 11.05 0.86 -13.21
CA ASP A 80 12.12 0.85 -14.22
C ASP A 80 13.20 -0.21 -13.94
N VAL A 81 13.12 -0.90 -12.80
CA VAL A 81 14.05 -1.98 -12.43
C VAL A 81 13.50 -3.32 -12.91
N ALA A 82 14.32 -4.06 -13.67
CA ALA A 82 13.94 -5.37 -14.17
C ALA A 82 13.63 -6.32 -13.00
N PRO A 83 12.47 -7.00 -13.00
CA PRO A 83 12.11 -7.94 -11.95
C PRO A 83 13.08 -9.12 -11.97
N ALA A 84 13.93 -9.22 -10.97
CA ALA A 84 14.82 -10.36 -10.77
C ALA A 84 14.59 -10.91 -9.36
N PHE A 85 13.87 -12.02 -9.27
CA PHE A 85 13.67 -12.77 -8.05
C PHE A 85 13.99 -14.24 -8.34
N THR A 86 14.69 -14.89 -7.41
CA THR A 86 14.79 -16.34 -7.36
C THR A 86 13.57 -16.92 -6.65
N ASP A 87 13.17 -16.30 -5.54
CA ASP A 87 11.94 -16.57 -4.80
C ASP A 87 11.36 -15.25 -4.32
N VAL A 88 10.34 -14.76 -5.03
CA VAL A 88 9.77 -13.44 -4.74
C VAL A 88 9.11 -13.36 -3.37
N VAL A 89 8.55 -14.46 -2.87
CA VAL A 89 7.85 -14.43 -1.57
C VAL A 89 8.88 -14.35 -0.46
N ALA A 90 9.91 -15.21 -0.50
CA ALA A 90 10.98 -15.21 0.49
C ALA A 90 11.77 -13.90 0.49
N GLU A 91 12.10 -13.37 -0.69
CA GLU A 91 12.87 -12.14 -0.82
C GLU A 91 12.05 -10.92 -0.36
N VAL A 92 10.79 -10.76 -0.79
CA VAL A 92 9.92 -9.65 -0.35
C VAL A 92 9.72 -9.67 1.16
N ARG A 93 9.49 -10.85 1.74
CA ARG A 93 9.36 -11.01 3.20
C ARG A 93 10.63 -10.61 3.94
N ALA A 94 11.79 -11.06 3.47
CA ALA A 94 13.07 -10.76 4.09
C ALA A 94 13.40 -9.26 4.02
N GLU A 95 13.14 -8.62 2.88
CA GLU A 95 13.38 -7.19 2.67
C GLU A 95 12.44 -6.32 3.49
N LEU A 96 11.14 -6.65 3.55
CA LEU A 96 10.20 -5.95 4.42
C LEU A 96 10.58 -6.10 5.90
N LYS A 97 10.99 -7.30 6.32
CA LYS A 97 11.45 -7.54 7.70
C LYS A 97 12.68 -6.69 8.05
N ALA A 98 13.66 -6.61 7.15
CA ALA A 98 14.84 -5.77 7.33
C ALA A 98 14.43 -4.29 7.41
N ARG A 99 13.54 -3.85 6.51
CA ARG A 99 13.04 -2.47 6.47
C ARG A 99 12.34 -2.06 7.76
N VAL A 100 11.48 -2.93 8.31
CA VAL A 100 10.85 -2.74 9.62
C VAL A 100 11.91 -2.58 10.70
N ALA A 101 12.88 -3.50 10.78
CA ALA A 101 13.90 -3.46 11.83
C ALA A 101 14.65 -2.12 11.84
N GLU A 102 15.02 -1.62 10.67
CA GLU A 102 15.70 -0.34 10.53
C GLU A 102 14.80 0.86 10.89
N LEU A 103 13.50 0.83 10.54
CA LEU A 103 12.54 1.88 10.93
C LEU A 103 12.33 1.92 12.45
N VAL A 104 12.26 0.75 13.08
CA VAL A 104 12.15 0.64 14.55
C VAL A 104 13.40 1.18 15.23
N VAL A 105 14.59 0.89 14.71
CA VAL A 105 15.85 1.50 15.19
C VAL A 105 15.84 3.02 15.04
N ALA A 106 15.22 3.55 13.99
CA ALA A 106 15.03 4.98 13.79
C ALA A 106 13.93 5.61 14.69
N GLY A 107 13.27 4.82 15.53
CA GLY A 107 12.27 5.29 16.50
C GLY A 107 10.82 5.21 16.04
N VAL A 108 10.53 4.62 14.87
CA VAL A 108 9.16 4.40 14.42
C VAL A 108 8.50 3.33 15.29
N ASP A 109 7.32 3.62 15.84
CA ASP A 109 6.54 2.66 16.62
C ASP A 109 6.10 1.47 15.73
N PRO A 110 6.49 0.22 16.06
CA PRO A 110 6.08 -0.97 15.32
C PRO A 110 4.56 -1.10 15.12
N ALA A 111 3.76 -0.60 16.08
CA ALA A 111 2.30 -0.66 16.00
C ALA A 111 1.71 0.30 14.96
N LYS A 112 2.49 1.27 14.48
CA LYS A 112 2.11 2.22 13.42
C LYS A 112 2.50 1.76 12.02
N ILE A 113 3.32 0.71 11.91
CA ILE A 113 3.79 0.20 10.62
C ILE A 113 2.73 -0.72 9.99
N VAL A 114 2.42 -0.42 8.74
CA VAL A 114 1.60 -1.25 7.83
C VAL A 114 2.49 -1.66 6.67
N LEU A 115 2.49 -2.91 6.25
CA LEU A 115 3.32 -3.40 5.15
C LEU A 115 2.52 -3.51 3.85
N ASP A 116 3.15 -3.19 2.73
CA ASP A 116 2.61 -3.44 1.38
C ASP A 116 3.64 -4.27 0.57
N PRO A 117 3.27 -5.45 0.03
CA PRO A 117 4.18 -6.28 -0.77
C PRO A 117 4.55 -5.66 -2.13
N GLY A 118 3.97 -4.52 -2.49
CA GLY A 118 4.29 -3.73 -3.67
C GLY A 118 3.87 -4.42 -4.96
N LEU A 119 2.58 -4.75 -5.08
CA LEU A 119 2.03 -5.40 -6.28
C LEU A 119 2.22 -4.49 -7.51
N GLY A 120 2.77 -5.05 -8.58
CA GLY A 120 3.09 -4.37 -9.82
C GLY A 120 4.26 -3.39 -9.75
N PHE A 121 5.05 -3.38 -8.67
CA PHE A 121 6.27 -2.58 -8.56
C PHE A 121 7.50 -3.47 -8.66
N GLY A 122 8.17 -3.41 -9.82
CA GLY A 122 9.38 -4.21 -10.11
C GLY A 122 9.12 -5.72 -10.07
N LYS A 123 7.91 -6.17 -10.45
CA LYS A 123 7.46 -7.57 -10.36
C LYS A 123 6.79 -8.02 -11.66
N ALA A 124 7.12 -9.23 -12.13
CA ALA A 124 6.42 -9.91 -13.21
C ALA A 124 5.00 -10.32 -12.77
N PRO A 125 4.06 -10.57 -13.69
CA PRO A 125 2.69 -10.95 -13.35
C PRO A 125 2.60 -12.13 -12.37
N GLU A 126 3.37 -13.19 -12.59
CA GLU A 126 3.41 -14.41 -11.78
C GLU A 126 3.86 -14.12 -10.35
N HIS A 127 4.77 -13.17 -10.18
CA HIS A 127 5.23 -12.76 -8.85
C HIS A 127 4.12 -12.09 -8.03
N ASN A 128 3.23 -11.34 -8.69
CA ASN A 128 2.10 -10.70 -7.99
C ASN A 128 1.09 -11.74 -7.52
N TRP A 129 0.84 -12.77 -8.33
CA TRP A 129 -0.01 -13.89 -7.95
C TRP A 129 0.62 -14.72 -6.82
N ALA A 130 1.93 -14.97 -6.87
CA ALA A 130 2.65 -15.66 -5.79
C ALA A 130 2.52 -14.91 -4.46
N LEU A 131 2.69 -13.58 -4.44
CA LEU A 131 2.53 -12.78 -3.22
C LEU A 131 1.10 -12.78 -2.67
N LEU A 132 0.09 -12.81 -3.54
CA LEU A 132 -1.31 -12.95 -3.13
C LEU A 132 -1.63 -14.36 -2.62
N GLY A 133 -1.05 -15.39 -3.24
CA GLY A 133 -1.24 -16.79 -2.87
C GLY A 133 -0.51 -17.19 -1.58
N HIS A 134 0.57 -16.48 -1.24
CA HIS A 134 1.36 -16.65 -0.02
C HIS A 134 1.24 -15.42 0.90
N PHE A 135 0.02 -14.87 1.03
CA PHE A 135 -0.24 -13.70 1.87
C PHE A 135 0.16 -13.95 3.34
N ASP A 136 -0.03 -15.18 3.82
CA ASP A 136 0.29 -15.62 5.18
C ASP A 136 1.79 -15.50 5.51
N GLU A 137 2.67 -15.73 4.54
CA GLU A 137 4.11 -15.54 4.71
C GLU A 137 4.46 -14.08 5.05
N ILE A 138 3.80 -13.12 4.41
CA ILE A 138 4.00 -11.69 4.72
C ILE A 138 3.29 -11.31 6.02
N ALA A 139 2.06 -11.78 6.22
CA ALA A 139 1.29 -11.55 7.45
C ALA A 139 2.00 -12.10 8.70
N SER A 140 2.83 -13.15 8.55
CA SER A 140 3.66 -13.71 9.63
C SER A 140 4.65 -12.71 10.26
N LEU A 141 4.89 -11.57 9.61
CA LEU A 141 5.72 -10.48 10.15
C LEU A 141 5.03 -9.72 11.29
N GLY A 142 3.72 -9.92 11.52
CA GLY A 142 3.01 -9.35 12.68
C GLY A 142 2.56 -7.90 12.52
N HIS A 143 2.57 -7.37 11.30
CA HIS A 143 2.10 -6.03 10.95
C HIS A 143 0.81 -6.08 10.13
N GLY A 144 0.03 -5.00 10.13
CA GLY A 144 -1.11 -4.87 9.22
C GLY A 144 -0.63 -4.90 7.76
N ILE A 145 -1.39 -5.55 6.87
CA ILE A 145 -1.03 -5.63 5.44
C ILE A 145 -1.99 -4.79 4.59
N LEU A 146 -1.44 -3.85 3.82
CA LEU A 146 -2.13 -3.09 2.79
C LEU A 146 -1.95 -3.79 1.43
N ILE A 147 -3.05 -4.01 0.69
CA ILE A 147 -2.99 -4.59 -0.66
C ILE A 147 -3.52 -3.63 -1.72
N GLY A 148 -2.66 -3.24 -2.66
CA GLY A 148 -2.99 -2.39 -3.82
C GLY A 148 -2.96 -3.13 -5.16
N ALA A 149 -3.98 -3.93 -5.47
CA ALA A 149 -4.09 -4.66 -6.75
C ALA A 149 -4.78 -3.85 -7.87
N SER A 150 -5.47 -2.76 -7.53
CA SER A 150 -6.40 -2.08 -8.43
C SER A 150 -5.75 -1.55 -9.71
N ARG A 151 -6.36 -1.90 -10.86
CA ARG A 151 -5.96 -1.51 -12.23
C ARG A 151 -4.54 -1.90 -12.63
N LYS A 152 -3.86 -2.75 -11.85
CA LYS A 152 -2.51 -3.24 -12.15
C LYS A 152 -2.51 -4.11 -13.41
N ARG A 153 -1.38 -4.12 -14.14
CA ARG A 153 -1.23 -4.82 -15.42
C ARG A 153 -1.53 -6.32 -15.30
N PHE A 154 -0.99 -6.98 -14.28
CA PHE A 154 -1.17 -8.42 -14.04
C PHE A 154 -2.65 -8.82 -13.85
N VAL A 155 -3.50 -7.91 -13.34
CA VAL A 155 -4.95 -8.13 -13.22
C VAL A 155 -5.62 -8.04 -14.59
N GLY A 156 -5.15 -7.13 -15.45
CA GLY A 156 -5.64 -6.97 -16.81
C GLY A 156 -5.34 -8.18 -17.70
N GLU A 157 -4.29 -8.95 -17.42
CA GLU A 157 -3.93 -10.16 -18.16
C GLU A 157 -4.93 -11.33 -17.97
N LEU A 158 -5.83 -11.23 -16.99
CA LEU A 158 -6.95 -12.16 -16.84
C LEU A 158 -8.12 -11.84 -17.77
N LEU A 159 -8.13 -10.65 -18.37
CA LEU A 159 -9.22 -10.16 -19.19
C LEU A 159 -8.90 -10.35 -20.68
N PRO A 160 -9.92 -10.33 -21.56
CA PRO A 160 -9.70 -10.23 -23.01
C PRO A 160 -8.79 -9.04 -23.38
N ASP A 161 -8.01 -9.18 -24.45
CA ASP A 161 -7.03 -8.17 -24.88
C ASP A 161 -7.63 -6.78 -25.16
N ASP A 162 -8.91 -6.74 -25.54
CA ASP A 162 -9.67 -5.51 -25.84
C ASP A 162 -10.49 -4.99 -24.65
N ALA A 163 -10.36 -5.61 -23.47
CA ALA A 163 -11.10 -5.22 -22.28
C ALA A 163 -10.72 -3.81 -21.80
N PRO A 164 -11.70 -2.92 -21.55
CA PRO A 164 -11.44 -1.59 -21.02
C PRO A 164 -10.83 -1.65 -19.61
N MET A 165 -10.12 -0.59 -19.22
CA MET A 165 -9.50 -0.50 -17.88
C MET A 165 -10.49 -0.67 -16.73
N ALA A 166 -11.75 -0.27 -16.93
CA ALA A 166 -12.82 -0.43 -15.94
C ALA A 166 -13.14 -1.91 -15.66
N ASP A 167 -12.93 -2.82 -16.60
CA ASP A 167 -13.21 -4.25 -16.39
C ASP A 167 -12.23 -4.89 -15.40
N ARG A 168 -11.13 -4.20 -15.07
CA ARG A 168 -10.22 -4.60 -13.99
C ARG A 168 -10.81 -4.39 -12.60
N ASP A 169 -11.89 -3.62 -12.49
CA ASP A 169 -12.50 -3.29 -11.19
C ASP A 169 -13.18 -4.54 -10.57
N LEU A 170 -13.79 -5.42 -11.38
CA LEU A 170 -14.38 -6.68 -10.90
C LEU A 170 -13.33 -7.66 -10.32
N PRO A 171 -12.27 -8.05 -11.06
CA PRO A 171 -11.19 -8.85 -10.49
C PRO A 171 -10.54 -8.20 -9.26
N THR A 172 -10.41 -6.87 -9.23
CA THR A 172 -9.90 -6.14 -8.06
C THR A 172 -10.81 -6.32 -6.84
N ALA A 173 -12.12 -6.25 -7.01
CA ALA A 173 -13.08 -6.47 -5.93
C ALA A 173 -13.01 -7.92 -5.40
N VAL A 174 -12.85 -8.91 -6.29
CA VAL A 174 -12.64 -10.31 -5.91
C VAL A 174 -11.34 -10.49 -5.12
N ILE A 175 -10.22 -9.94 -5.60
CA ILE A 175 -8.94 -9.96 -4.86
C ILE A 175 -9.11 -9.32 -3.48
N SER A 176 -9.80 -8.19 -3.39
CA SER A 176 -10.04 -7.48 -2.12
C SER A 176 -10.81 -8.34 -1.12
N ALA A 177 -11.85 -9.06 -1.56
CA ALA A 177 -12.57 -10.01 -0.73
C ALA A 177 -11.69 -11.18 -0.26
N LEU A 178 -10.84 -11.72 -1.15
CA LEU A 178 -9.95 -12.83 -0.83
C LEU A 178 -8.89 -12.44 0.22
N VAL A 179 -8.25 -11.28 0.09
CA VAL A 179 -7.24 -10.84 1.06
C VAL A 179 -7.86 -10.37 2.37
N ALA A 180 -9.07 -9.81 2.35
CA ALA A 180 -9.81 -9.46 3.57
C ALA A 180 -10.08 -10.70 4.44
N ARG A 181 -10.46 -11.83 3.84
CA ARG A 181 -10.63 -13.11 4.55
C ARG A 181 -9.33 -13.66 5.14
N GLN A 182 -8.19 -13.24 4.60
CA GLN A 182 -6.87 -13.62 5.11
C GLN A 182 -6.34 -12.64 6.17
N GLY A 183 -7.08 -11.57 6.48
CA GLY A 183 -6.72 -10.59 7.51
C GLY A 183 -5.97 -9.36 6.99
N ALA A 184 -6.11 -9.00 5.72
CA ALA A 184 -5.59 -7.72 5.22
C ALA A 184 -6.16 -6.55 6.03
N TRP A 185 -5.28 -5.62 6.41
CA TRP A 185 -5.62 -4.44 7.20
C TRP A 185 -6.38 -3.41 6.37
N ALA A 186 -5.98 -3.22 5.11
CA ALA A 186 -6.68 -2.37 4.17
C ALA A 186 -6.43 -2.78 2.71
N VAL A 187 -7.30 -2.31 1.82
CA VAL A 187 -7.16 -2.45 0.36
C VAL A 187 -7.19 -1.08 -0.29
N ARG A 188 -6.32 -0.85 -1.29
CA ARG A 188 -6.26 0.39 -2.07
C ARG A 188 -6.90 0.19 -3.44
N VAL A 189 -8.03 0.86 -3.67
CA VAL A 189 -8.89 0.64 -4.85
C VAL A 189 -9.34 1.94 -5.53
N HIS A 190 -9.66 1.85 -6.83
CA HIS A 190 -10.29 2.95 -7.58
C HIS A 190 -11.83 2.85 -7.55
N ASP A 191 -12.38 1.64 -7.70
CA ASP A 191 -13.83 1.40 -7.63
C ASP A 191 -14.26 1.04 -6.20
N VAL A 192 -14.59 2.08 -5.43
CA VAL A 192 -15.02 1.96 -4.03
C VAL A 192 -16.36 1.21 -3.90
N PRO A 193 -17.42 1.54 -4.67
CA PRO A 193 -18.70 0.84 -4.54
C PRO A 193 -18.62 -0.68 -4.67
N SER A 194 -18.01 -1.20 -5.75
CA SER A 194 -17.92 -2.65 -5.95
C SER A 194 -17.03 -3.33 -4.92
N THR A 195 -15.94 -2.67 -4.53
CA THR A 195 -15.04 -3.19 -3.49
C THR A 195 -15.75 -3.28 -2.14
N ARG A 196 -16.52 -2.25 -1.75
CA ARG A 196 -17.30 -2.28 -0.50
C ARG A 196 -18.31 -3.41 -0.49
N LEU A 197 -18.99 -3.67 -1.62
CA LEU A 197 -19.91 -4.79 -1.74
C LEU A 197 -19.19 -6.13 -1.59
N ALA A 198 -18.04 -6.31 -2.26
CA ALA A 198 -17.25 -7.55 -2.15
C ALA A 198 -16.75 -7.81 -0.72
N LEU A 199 -16.31 -6.75 -0.02
CA LEU A 199 -15.92 -6.84 1.40
C LEU A 199 -17.09 -7.19 2.31
N ALA A 200 -18.28 -6.62 2.06
CA ALA A 200 -19.49 -6.97 2.83
C ALA A 200 -19.89 -8.44 2.62
N VAL A 201 -19.78 -8.96 1.40
CA VAL A 201 -20.00 -10.38 1.10
C VAL A 201 -18.97 -11.25 1.84
N ALA A 202 -17.69 -10.89 1.81
CA ALA A 202 -16.64 -11.63 2.51
C ALA A 202 -16.86 -11.67 4.03
N ALA A 203 -17.31 -10.55 4.62
CA ALA A 203 -17.65 -10.45 6.03
C ALA A 203 -18.83 -11.37 6.38
N ALA A 204 -19.94 -11.28 5.63
CA ALA A 204 -21.12 -12.13 5.85
C ALA A 204 -20.82 -13.63 5.76
N VAL A 205 -19.95 -14.04 4.83
CA VAL A 205 -19.50 -15.44 4.71
C VAL A 205 -18.68 -15.87 5.92
N THR A 206 -17.80 -14.99 6.44
CA THR A 206 -16.95 -15.28 7.60
C THR A 206 -17.77 -15.39 8.88
N GLU A 207 -18.73 -14.48 9.07
CA GLU A 207 -19.68 -14.49 10.19
C GLU A 207 -20.54 -15.74 10.18
N GLY A 208 -21.06 -16.16 9.02
CA GLY A 208 -21.87 -17.38 8.91
C GLY A 208 -21.12 -18.70 9.09
N ALA A 209 -19.77 -18.68 9.06
CA ALA A 209 -18.93 -19.84 9.32
C ALA A 209 -18.48 -19.96 10.80
N SER A 210 -18.83 -18.97 11.62
CA SER A 210 -18.53 -18.90 13.06
C SER A 210 -19.69 -19.44 13.90
#